data_AF-A4EKZ8-F1
#
_entry.id   AF-A4EKZ8-F1
#
_cell.length_a   1.000
_cell.length_b   1.000
_cell.length_c   1.000
_cell.angle_alpha   90.00
_cell.angle_beta   90.00
_cell.angle_gamma   90.00
#
_symmetry.space_group_name_H-M   'P 1'
#
loop_
_entity.id
_entity.type
_entity.pdbx_description
1 polymer ?
#
loop_
_entity_poly.entity_id
_entity_poly.type
_entity_poly.pdbx_seq_one_letter_code
_entity_poly.pdbx_strand_id
1 'polypeptide(L)'
;MKPEFTLDWNCVIEVEEQRPQAQDVLELINRHRKGDIEVALLAASASENTRSKRFPGHANIFKDRVAALGWQNLPIVLMPCIFDLSYMDFCYCVGDDFQRDMDALWEVIAPNLPNRPSNFLPDGTELNGTAIQSEALSKWRNTWCDVVSAYSHIHAGRDVFVTNNTKDFQKNSVGLSKLGMQHIATPELALLRISEAT
;
A
#
# COMPACT_ATOMS: atom_id res chain seq x y z
N MET A 1 13.16 2.68 -21.15
CA MET A 1 12.22 1.96 -20.28
C MET A 1 11.18 2.96 -19.81
N LYS A 2 9.93 2.56 -19.65
CA LYS A 2 8.83 3.47 -19.32
C LYS A 2 8.73 3.58 -17.79
N PRO A 3 8.64 4.78 -17.18
CA PRO A 3 8.58 4.92 -15.73
C PRO A 3 7.40 4.18 -15.10
N GLU A 4 7.64 3.48 -13.99
CA GLU A 4 6.69 2.62 -13.30
C GLU A 4 6.27 3.19 -11.95
N PHE A 5 4.98 3.45 -11.80
CA PHE A 5 4.37 4.06 -10.63
C PHE A 5 3.49 3.02 -9.93
N THR A 6 3.46 3.08 -8.60
CA THR A 6 2.56 2.31 -7.74
C THR A 6 1.67 3.27 -6.98
N LEU A 7 0.36 3.11 -7.08
CA LEU A 7 -0.59 3.83 -6.22
C LEU A 7 -0.91 2.98 -4.99
N ASP A 8 -0.84 3.62 -3.82
CA ASP A 8 -1.43 3.06 -2.60
C ASP A 8 -2.96 3.21 -2.59
N TRP A 9 -3.61 2.62 -1.58
CA TRP A 9 -5.08 2.73 -1.46
C TRP A 9 -5.57 4.11 -1.09
N ASN A 10 -4.73 4.95 -0.44
CA ASN A 10 -5.12 6.32 -0.16
C ASN A 10 -5.35 7.11 -1.46
N CYS A 11 -4.63 6.80 -2.53
CA CYS A 11 -4.91 7.37 -3.86
C CYS A 11 -6.27 6.92 -4.43
N VAL A 12 -6.68 5.68 -4.17
CA VAL A 12 -8.01 5.17 -4.58
C VAL A 12 -9.10 5.91 -3.79
N ILE A 13 -8.93 6.01 -2.46
CA ILE A 13 -9.86 6.72 -1.57
C ILE A 13 -9.96 8.20 -1.94
N GLU A 14 -8.86 8.86 -2.31
CA GLU A 14 -8.89 10.26 -2.78
C GLU A 14 -9.91 10.44 -3.90
N VAL A 15 -9.88 9.55 -4.90
CA VAL A 15 -10.75 9.64 -6.07
C VAL A 15 -12.19 9.28 -5.71
N GLU A 16 -12.41 8.20 -4.96
CA GLU A 16 -13.76 7.79 -4.54
C GLU A 16 -14.47 8.86 -3.71
N GLU A 17 -13.74 9.52 -2.82
CA GLU A 17 -14.28 10.54 -1.92
C GLU A 17 -14.17 11.97 -2.48
N GLN A 18 -13.65 12.15 -3.71
CA GLN A 18 -13.46 13.46 -4.35
C GLN A 18 -12.64 14.44 -3.49
N ARG A 19 -11.60 13.92 -2.84
CA ARG A 19 -10.69 14.69 -1.99
C ARG A 19 -9.71 15.54 -2.84
N PRO A 20 -8.95 16.47 -2.24
CA PRO A 20 -8.21 17.49 -2.99
C PRO A 20 -7.23 16.96 -4.05
N GLN A 21 -6.62 15.79 -3.87
CA GLN A 21 -5.65 15.22 -4.82
C GLN A 21 -6.28 14.25 -5.82
N ALA A 22 -7.60 14.11 -5.84
CA ALA A 22 -8.31 13.25 -6.78
C ALA A 22 -7.96 13.58 -8.24
N GLN A 23 -7.86 14.86 -8.59
CA GLN A 23 -7.54 15.28 -9.96
C GLN A 23 -6.13 14.87 -10.38
N ASP A 24 -5.15 14.96 -9.48
CA ASP A 24 -3.78 14.57 -9.77
C ASP A 24 -3.67 13.05 -9.98
N VAL A 25 -4.38 12.26 -9.16
CA VAL A 25 -4.46 10.80 -9.35
C VAL A 25 -5.11 10.46 -10.70
N LEU A 26 -6.21 11.12 -11.05
CA LEU A 26 -6.88 10.90 -12.33
C LEU A 26 -5.97 11.27 -13.52
N GLU A 27 -5.16 12.32 -13.40
CA GLU A 27 -4.20 12.66 -14.44
C GLU A 27 -3.09 11.61 -14.56
N LEU A 28 -2.58 11.04 -13.46
CA LEU A 28 -1.66 9.89 -13.52
C LEU A 28 -2.27 8.71 -14.30
N ILE A 29 -3.55 8.42 -14.09
CA ILE A 29 -4.26 7.38 -14.86
C ILE A 29 -4.39 7.75 -16.34
N ASN A 30 -4.65 9.01 -16.67
CA ASN A 30 -4.69 9.47 -18.05
C ASN A 30 -3.33 9.34 -18.73
N ARG A 31 -2.24 9.69 -18.05
CA ARG A 31 -0.86 9.51 -18.51
C ARG A 31 -0.53 8.04 -18.72
N HIS A 32 -1.04 7.16 -17.85
CA HIS A 32 -0.94 5.73 -18.06
C HIS A 32 -1.59 5.27 -19.37
N ARG A 33 -2.85 5.67 -19.57
CA ARG A 33 -3.65 5.31 -20.76
C ARG A 33 -3.06 5.86 -22.07
N LYS A 34 -2.39 7.02 -22.02
CA LYS A 34 -1.67 7.62 -23.16
C LYS A 34 -0.38 6.87 -23.52
N GLY A 35 0.15 6.08 -22.60
CA GLY A 35 1.40 5.37 -22.82
C GLY A 35 2.62 6.07 -22.22
N ASP A 36 2.46 7.17 -21.46
CA ASP A 36 3.56 7.98 -20.92
C ASP A 36 4.23 7.30 -19.72
N ILE A 37 3.44 6.75 -18.78
CA ILE A 37 3.91 6.01 -17.59
C ILE A 37 3.09 4.74 -17.34
N GLU A 38 3.62 3.79 -16.57
CA GLU A 38 2.85 2.62 -16.14
C GLU A 38 2.37 2.82 -14.72
N VAL A 39 1.05 2.83 -14.50
CA VAL A 39 0.48 2.98 -13.16
C VAL A 39 -0.12 1.65 -12.74
N ALA A 40 0.36 1.11 -11.62
CA ALA A 40 -0.16 -0.11 -11.02
C ALA A 40 -0.83 0.20 -9.68
N LEU A 41 -1.84 -0.60 -9.31
CA LEU A 41 -2.51 -0.53 -8.02
C LEU A 41 -1.94 -1.55 -7.06
N LEU A 42 -1.70 -1.15 -5.82
CA LEU A 42 -1.20 -2.05 -4.79
C LEU A 42 -2.33 -2.86 -4.12
N ALA A 43 -2.20 -4.19 -4.11
CA ALA A 43 -3.19 -5.07 -3.48
C ALA A 43 -3.26 -4.93 -1.95
N ALA A 44 -2.11 -4.66 -1.33
CA ALA A 44 -1.92 -4.71 0.12
C ALA A 44 -2.77 -3.70 0.91
N SER A 45 -3.11 -2.60 0.25
CA SER A 45 -3.73 -1.43 0.87
C SER A 45 -5.26 -1.48 0.83
N ALA A 46 -5.87 -2.40 0.08
CA ALA A 46 -7.32 -2.57 0.00
C ALA A 46 -7.93 -3.24 1.23
N SER A 47 -7.11 -3.47 2.25
CA SER A 47 -7.33 -4.36 3.37
C SER A 47 -7.90 -3.59 4.59
N GLU A 48 -7.92 -2.26 4.60
CA GLU A 48 -8.77 -1.50 5.53
C GLU A 48 -9.92 -0.81 4.81
N ASN A 49 -11.12 -1.33 4.98
CA ASN A 49 -12.31 -0.57 4.66
C ASN A 49 -12.45 0.55 5.70
N THR A 50 -12.23 1.80 5.29
CA THR A 50 -12.25 3.01 6.14
C THR A 50 -13.53 3.16 6.96
N ARG A 51 -14.65 2.54 6.54
CA ARG A 51 -15.91 2.54 7.30
C ARG A 51 -16.04 1.43 8.33
N SER A 52 -15.46 0.24 8.09
CA SER A 52 -15.64 -0.91 9.00
C SER A 52 -14.40 -1.26 9.82
N LYS A 53 -13.22 -0.71 9.49
CA LYS A 53 -11.92 -1.04 10.11
C LYS A 53 -11.60 -2.55 10.11
N ARG A 54 -12.20 -3.30 9.18
CA ARG A 54 -12.02 -4.75 9.00
C ARG A 54 -11.38 -5.04 7.66
N PHE A 55 -10.64 -6.13 7.60
CA PHE A 55 -10.18 -6.70 6.35
C PHE A 55 -11.36 -7.15 5.48
N PRO A 56 -11.41 -6.75 4.19
CA PRO A 56 -12.45 -7.26 3.32
C PRO A 56 -12.23 -8.75 3.15
N GLY A 57 -13.28 -9.54 3.41
CA GLY A 57 -13.17 -10.99 3.38
C GLY A 57 -12.85 -11.57 2.00
N HIS A 58 -13.06 -10.81 0.92
CA HIS A 58 -12.94 -11.31 -0.45
C HIS A 58 -12.33 -10.30 -1.43
N ALA A 59 -11.48 -10.82 -2.32
CA ALA A 59 -10.83 -10.08 -3.42
C ALA A 59 -11.82 -9.38 -4.37
N ASN A 60 -13.07 -9.87 -4.44
CA ASN A 60 -14.12 -9.26 -5.26
C ASN A 60 -14.44 -7.84 -4.81
N ILE A 61 -14.37 -7.53 -3.51
CA ILE A 61 -14.62 -6.17 -3.01
C ILE A 61 -13.59 -5.19 -3.58
N PHE A 62 -12.32 -5.62 -3.68
CA PHE A 62 -11.28 -4.84 -4.34
C PHE A 62 -11.57 -4.66 -5.83
N LYS A 63 -11.87 -5.75 -6.54
CA LYS A 63 -12.19 -5.73 -7.98
C LYS A 63 -13.38 -4.81 -8.28
N ASP A 64 -14.43 -4.86 -7.47
CA ASP A 64 -15.64 -4.05 -7.63
C ASP A 64 -15.36 -2.55 -7.44
N ARG A 65 -14.55 -2.19 -6.43
CA ARG A 65 -14.15 -0.79 -6.20
C ARG A 65 -13.29 -0.23 -7.33
N VAL A 66 -12.28 -1.00 -7.75
CA VAL A 66 -11.44 -0.65 -8.91
C VAL A 66 -12.29 -0.56 -10.18
N ALA A 67 -13.30 -1.43 -10.34
CA ALA A 67 -14.20 -1.41 -11.47
C ALA A 67 -15.12 -0.19 -11.49
N ALA A 68 -15.62 0.25 -10.34
CA ALA A 68 -16.43 1.45 -10.21
C ALA A 68 -15.69 2.73 -10.67
N LEU A 69 -14.36 2.75 -10.57
CA LEU A 69 -13.50 3.84 -11.05
C LEU A 69 -13.07 3.69 -12.53
N GLY A 70 -13.40 2.55 -13.18
CA GLY A 70 -12.94 2.26 -14.53
C GLY A 70 -11.44 1.95 -14.62
N TRP A 71 -10.87 1.36 -13.57
CA TRP A 71 -9.43 1.10 -13.42
C TRP A 71 -9.06 -0.39 -13.54
N GLN A 72 -9.96 -1.21 -14.09
CA GLN A 72 -9.80 -2.68 -14.19
C GLN A 72 -8.59 -3.10 -15.04
N ASN A 73 -8.11 -2.19 -15.90
CA ASN A 73 -6.99 -2.43 -16.79
C ASN A 73 -5.63 -2.04 -16.19
N LEU A 74 -5.60 -1.49 -14.97
CA LEU A 74 -4.35 -1.19 -14.30
C LEU A 74 -3.70 -2.49 -13.80
N PRO A 75 -2.38 -2.67 -13.98
CA PRO A 75 -1.65 -3.76 -13.35
C PRO A 75 -1.82 -3.75 -11.84
N ILE A 76 -1.79 -4.93 -11.22
CA ILE A 76 -1.84 -5.07 -9.76
C ILE A 76 -0.47 -5.45 -9.24
N VAL A 77 0.06 -4.66 -8.29
CA VAL A 77 1.22 -5.05 -7.49
C VAL A 77 0.75 -6.02 -6.42
N LEU A 78 1.20 -7.27 -6.54
CA LEU A 78 0.88 -8.34 -5.60
C LEU A 78 1.54 -8.09 -4.24
N MET A 79 0.98 -8.71 -3.20
CA MET A 79 1.51 -8.63 -1.83
C MET A 79 1.96 -10.01 -1.31
N PRO A 80 2.80 -10.09 -0.28
CA PRO A 80 3.05 -11.32 0.46
C PRO A 80 1.76 -12.02 0.88
N CYS A 81 1.70 -13.34 0.69
CA CYS A 81 0.61 -14.16 1.19
C CYS A 81 0.73 -14.29 2.72
N ILE A 82 -0.16 -13.60 3.43
CA ILE A 82 -0.27 -13.66 4.89
C ILE A 82 -1.68 -14.11 5.24
N PHE A 83 -1.77 -15.17 6.02
CA PHE A 83 -3.03 -15.77 6.43
C PHE A 83 -3.89 -14.74 7.19
N ASP A 84 -5.20 -14.75 6.95
CA ASP A 84 -6.19 -13.78 7.47
C ASP A 84 -5.98 -12.30 7.11
N LEU A 85 -4.90 -11.95 6.38
CA LEU A 85 -4.52 -10.56 6.07
C LEU A 85 -4.39 -10.26 4.56
N SER A 86 -4.32 -11.28 3.72
CA SER A 86 -4.10 -11.13 2.27
C SER A 86 -5.22 -11.76 1.44
N TYR A 87 -5.38 -11.26 0.21
CA TYR A 87 -6.24 -11.89 -0.79
C TYR A 87 -5.46 -12.98 -1.52
N MET A 88 -5.98 -14.21 -1.52
CA MET A 88 -5.32 -15.34 -2.21
C MET A 88 -5.08 -15.07 -3.69
N ASP A 89 -6.03 -14.39 -4.36
CA ASP A 89 -5.92 -14.00 -5.78
C ASP A 89 -4.80 -12.97 -6.06
N PHE A 90 -4.37 -12.21 -5.04
CA PHE A 90 -3.47 -11.07 -5.20
C PHE A 90 -2.23 -11.15 -4.32
N CYS A 91 -1.76 -12.38 -4.10
CA CYS A 91 -0.59 -12.61 -3.26
C CYS A 91 0.44 -13.57 -3.85
N TYR A 92 1.62 -13.61 -3.24
CA TYR A 92 2.71 -14.51 -3.60
C TYR A 92 3.39 -15.10 -2.36
N CYS A 93 4.05 -16.25 -2.54
CA CYS A 93 4.85 -16.88 -1.50
C CYS A 93 6.19 -16.14 -1.36
N VAL A 94 6.59 -15.87 -0.12
CA VAL A 94 7.82 -15.16 0.20
C VAL A 94 8.92 -16.14 0.65
N GLY A 95 10.17 -15.75 0.47
CA GLY A 95 11.35 -16.52 0.89
C GLY A 95 11.86 -16.15 2.29
N ASP A 96 13.01 -16.72 2.65
CA ASP A 96 13.59 -16.64 4.00
C ASP A 96 13.92 -15.21 4.47
N ASP A 97 14.21 -14.32 3.53
CA ASP A 97 14.57 -12.92 3.80
C ASP A 97 13.37 -12.05 4.22
N PHE A 98 12.14 -12.54 4.03
CA PHE A 98 10.92 -11.76 4.23
C PHE A 98 10.82 -11.12 5.61
N GLN A 99 11.08 -11.90 6.67
CA GLN A 99 10.94 -11.41 8.03
C GLN A 99 11.94 -10.29 8.33
N ARG A 100 13.20 -10.45 7.89
CA ARG A 100 14.26 -9.45 8.05
C ARG A 100 13.86 -8.14 7.37
N ASP A 101 13.38 -8.22 6.13
CA ASP A 101 13.07 -7.03 5.33
C ASP A 101 11.81 -6.32 5.87
N MET A 102 10.79 -7.07 6.31
CA MET A 102 9.62 -6.52 7.00
C MET A 102 9.98 -5.83 8.32
N ASP A 103 10.87 -6.43 9.13
CA ASP A 103 11.32 -5.83 10.38
C ASP A 103 12.10 -4.53 10.13
N ALA A 104 13.01 -4.51 9.15
CA ALA A 104 13.75 -3.31 8.78
C ALA A 104 12.82 -2.18 8.31
N LEU A 105 11.80 -2.50 7.50
CA LEU A 105 10.79 -1.52 7.08
C LEU A 105 9.95 -1.03 8.27
N TRP A 106 9.58 -1.92 9.20
CA TRP A 106 8.83 -1.55 10.40
C TRP A 106 9.61 -0.58 11.28
N GLU A 107 10.91 -0.83 11.51
CA GLU A 107 11.78 0.04 12.28
C GLU A 107 11.87 1.46 11.69
N VAL A 108 11.79 1.58 10.36
CA VAL A 108 11.79 2.89 9.69
C VAL A 108 10.41 3.56 9.77
N ILE A 109 9.34 2.83 9.48
CA ILE A 109 7.98 3.39 9.37
C ILE A 109 7.41 3.72 10.75
N ALA A 110 7.57 2.81 11.71
CA ALA A 110 6.96 2.90 13.03
C ALA A 110 7.90 2.42 14.15
N PRO A 111 9.05 3.11 14.37
CA PRO A 111 10.08 2.69 15.34
C PRO A 111 9.57 2.56 16.78
N ASN A 112 8.53 3.33 17.13
CA ASN A 112 7.97 3.38 18.48
C ASN A 112 6.74 2.48 18.65
N LEU A 113 6.41 1.66 17.63
CA LEU A 113 5.27 0.77 17.65
C LEU A 113 5.77 -0.68 17.67
N PRO A 114 5.30 -1.54 18.60
CA PRO A 114 5.68 -2.94 18.57
C PRO A 114 5.24 -3.62 17.26
N ASN A 115 6.11 -4.43 16.65
CA ASN A 115 5.82 -5.13 15.40
C ASN A 115 4.95 -6.39 15.57
N ARG A 116 4.86 -6.92 16.81
CA ARG A 116 4.04 -8.10 17.10
C ARG A 116 2.60 -7.69 17.47
N PRO A 117 1.57 -8.25 16.81
CA PRO A 117 0.17 -7.95 17.11
C PRO A 117 -0.23 -8.35 18.53
N SER A 118 0.35 -9.42 19.08
CA SER A 118 0.09 -9.87 20.46
C SER A 118 0.32 -8.77 21.51
N ASN A 119 1.20 -7.80 21.23
CA ASN A 119 1.52 -6.72 22.16
C ASN A 119 0.41 -5.66 22.29
N PHE A 120 -0.64 -5.75 21.47
CA PHE A 120 -1.81 -4.87 21.50
C PHE A 120 -3.04 -5.53 22.12
N LEU A 121 -2.97 -6.84 22.36
CA LEU A 121 -4.08 -7.59 22.92
C LEU A 121 -4.00 -7.63 24.45
N PRO A 122 -5.14 -7.67 25.17
CA PRO A 122 -5.14 -7.90 26.60
C PRO A 122 -4.49 -9.24 26.97
N ASP A 123 -3.83 -9.29 28.12
CA ASP A 123 -3.21 -10.51 28.64
C ASP A 123 -4.19 -11.71 28.63
N GLY A 124 -3.71 -12.85 28.14
CA GLY A 124 -4.52 -14.07 28.02
C GLY A 124 -5.43 -14.14 26.78
N THR A 125 -5.46 -13.11 25.94
CA THR A 125 -6.18 -13.15 24.65
C THR A 125 -5.35 -13.89 23.60
N GLU A 126 -5.91 -14.95 23.01
CA GLU A 126 -5.27 -15.67 21.91
C GLU A 126 -5.36 -14.88 20.59
N LEU A 127 -4.26 -14.83 19.85
CA LEU A 127 -4.23 -14.26 18.50
C LEU A 127 -4.84 -15.24 17.50
N ASN A 128 -6.01 -14.90 16.96
CA ASN A 128 -6.71 -15.66 15.93
C ASN A 128 -7.36 -14.72 14.89
N GLY A 129 -7.98 -15.29 13.85
CA GLY A 129 -8.64 -14.53 12.78
C GLY A 129 -9.77 -13.60 13.21
N THR A 130 -10.34 -13.77 14.41
CA THR A 130 -11.29 -12.79 14.99
C THR A 130 -10.55 -11.69 15.75
N ALA A 131 -9.56 -12.06 16.57
CA ALA A 131 -8.76 -11.11 17.34
C ALA A 131 -8.01 -10.14 16.42
N ILE A 132 -7.47 -10.61 15.29
CA ILE A 132 -6.75 -9.79 14.31
C ILE A 132 -7.59 -8.65 13.73
N GLN A 133 -8.93 -8.80 13.74
CA GLN A 133 -9.90 -7.79 13.27
C GLN A 133 -10.36 -6.84 14.39
N SER A 134 -9.97 -7.07 15.64
CA SER A 134 -10.42 -6.30 16.80
C SER A 134 -10.00 -4.83 16.73
N GLU A 135 -10.73 -3.95 17.42
CA GLU A 135 -10.36 -2.53 17.47
C GLU A 135 -8.99 -2.31 18.14
N ALA A 136 -8.63 -3.15 19.12
CA ALA A 136 -7.33 -3.12 19.79
C ALA A 136 -6.15 -3.24 18.81
N LEU A 137 -6.34 -4.00 17.72
CA LEU A 137 -5.34 -4.20 16.69
C LEU A 137 -5.43 -3.22 15.50
N SER A 138 -6.37 -2.28 15.49
CA SER A 138 -6.53 -1.33 14.39
C SER A 138 -5.22 -0.59 14.08
N LYS A 139 -4.60 0.04 15.08
CA LYS A 139 -3.33 0.75 14.90
C LYS A 139 -2.23 -0.15 14.33
N TRP A 140 -2.12 -1.39 14.82
CA TRP A 140 -1.13 -2.35 14.32
C TRP A 140 -1.43 -2.74 12.86
N ARG A 141 -2.70 -3.00 12.52
CA ARG A 141 -3.10 -3.32 11.15
C ARG A 141 -2.73 -2.21 10.18
N ASN A 142 -2.98 -0.95 10.53
CA ASN A 142 -2.69 0.18 9.66
C ASN A 142 -1.20 0.28 9.38
N THR A 143 -0.38 0.19 10.43
CA THR A 143 1.07 0.16 10.28
C THR A 143 1.54 -1.05 9.49
N TRP A 144 0.97 -2.23 9.74
CA TRP A 144 1.27 -3.43 8.97
C TRP A 144 0.96 -3.22 7.48
N CYS A 145 -0.19 -2.62 7.15
CA CYS A 145 -0.57 -2.26 5.78
C CYS A 145 0.45 -1.32 5.14
N ASP A 146 0.92 -0.29 5.84
CA ASP A 146 1.95 0.62 5.33
C ASP A 146 3.28 -0.12 5.07
N VAL A 147 3.72 -0.97 6.01
CA VAL A 147 4.96 -1.75 5.89
C VAL A 147 4.89 -2.74 4.73
N VAL A 148 3.81 -3.52 4.61
CA VAL A 148 3.64 -4.47 3.50
C VAL A 148 3.49 -3.75 2.16
N SER A 149 2.96 -2.52 2.17
CA SER A 149 2.87 -1.67 0.97
C SER A 149 4.25 -1.27 0.47
N ALA A 150 5.12 -0.80 1.38
CA ALA A 150 6.51 -0.50 1.08
C ALA A 150 7.25 -1.74 0.55
N TYR A 151 7.14 -2.87 1.26
CA TYR A 151 7.78 -4.14 0.88
C TYR A 151 7.38 -4.58 -0.53
N SER A 152 6.07 -4.59 -0.81
CA SER A 152 5.54 -5.06 -2.09
C SER A 152 5.95 -4.16 -3.25
N HIS A 153 6.00 -2.84 -3.04
CA HIS A 153 6.50 -1.89 -4.04
C HIS A 153 7.99 -2.12 -4.34
N ILE A 154 8.82 -2.25 -3.31
CA ILE A 154 10.26 -2.52 -3.44
C ILE A 154 10.49 -3.85 -4.15
N HIS A 155 9.78 -4.90 -3.74
CA HIS A 155 9.93 -6.23 -4.33
C HIS A 155 9.49 -6.27 -5.80
N ALA A 156 8.48 -5.49 -6.18
CA ALA A 156 8.07 -5.33 -7.57
C ALA A 156 9.06 -4.51 -8.41
N GLY A 157 10.08 -3.91 -7.80
CA GLY A 157 11.14 -3.17 -8.49
C GLY A 157 10.66 -1.90 -9.20
N ARG A 158 9.56 -1.29 -8.74
CA ARG A 158 8.94 -0.13 -9.40
C ARG A 158 9.61 1.18 -8.98
N ASP A 159 9.53 2.19 -9.83
CA ASP A 159 10.31 3.42 -9.68
C ASP A 159 9.74 4.38 -8.62
N VAL A 160 8.41 4.60 -8.63
CA VAL A 160 7.76 5.63 -7.82
C VAL A 160 6.59 5.08 -7.01
N PHE A 161 6.68 5.19 -5.69
CA PHE A 161 5.56 4.96 -4.79
C PHE A 161 4.77 6.25 -4.58
N VAL A 162 3.51 6.25 -5.02
CA VAL A 162 2.61 7.39 -4.92
C VAL A 162 1.67 7.19 -3.75
N THR A 163 1.74 8.10 -2.78
CA THR A 163 0.94 8.05 -1.56
C THR A 163 0.65 9.44 -1.00
N ASN A 164 -0.52 9.56 -0.37
CA ASN A 164 -0.89 10.73 0.43
C ASN A 164 -0.52 10.59 1.92
N ASN A 165 -0.02 9.44 2.35
CA ASN A 165 0.46 9.24 3.70
C ASN A 165 1.85 9.86 3.91
N THR A 166 1.88 11.20 3.92
CA THR A 166 3.11 12.00 4.11
C THR A 166 3.79 11.77 5.46
N LYS A 167 3.01 11.37 6.46
CA LYS A 167 3.50 11.17 7.82
C LYS A 167 4.38 9.94 7.93
N ASP A 168 3.99 8.83 7.32
CA ASP A 168 4.67 7.54 7.52
C ASP A 168 5.66 7.23 6.40
N PHE A 169 5.45 7.77 5.18
CA PHE A 169 6.35 7.55 4.05
C PHE A 169 7.30 8.74 3.81
N GLN A 170 6.76 9.94 3.54
CA GLN A 170 7.59 11.07 3.11
C GLN A 170 8.56 11.54 4.21
N LYS A 171 8.12 11.59 5.48
CA LYS A 171 9.01 11.85 6.62
C LYS A 171 10.15 10.83 6.75
N ASN A 172 9.89 9.58 6.40
CA ASN A 172 10.83 8.48 6.53
C ASN A 172 11.54 8.15 5.21
N SER A 173 11.39 8.99 4.18
CA SER A 173 11.86 8.74 2.82
C SER A 173 13.36 8.42 2.73
N VAL A 174 14.20 9.10 3.54
CA VAL A 174 15.64 8.83 3.60
C VAL A 174 15.94 7.42 4.12
N GLY A 175 15.19 6.95 5.13
CA GLY A 175 15.32 5.59 5.67
C GLY A 175 14.81 4.55 4.68
N LEU A 176 13.64 4.78 4.11
CA LEU A 176 13.01 3.89 3.13
C LEU A 176 13.84 3.75 1.84
N SER A 177 14.48 4.84 1.39
CA SER A 177 15.37 4.81 0.23
C SER A 177 16.57 3.88 0.42
N LYS A 178 17.13 3.80 1.64
CA LYS A 178 18.21 2.85 1.97
C LYS A 178 17.74 1.39 1.92
N LEU A 179 16.43 1.16 2.05
CA LEU A 179 15.81 -0.17 1.97
C LEU A 179 15.32 -0.50 0.56
N GLY A 180 15.56 0.37 -0.44
CA GLY A 180 15.24 0.12 -1.84
C GLY A 180 14.04 0.90 -2.37
N MET A 181 13.39 1.73 -1.55
CA MET A 181 12.27 2.57 -2.00
C MET A 181 12.78 3.82 -2.73
N GLN A 182 12.97 3.70 -4.04
CA GLN A 182 13.72 4.69 -4.84
C GLN A 182 13.13 6.09 -4.76
N HIS A 183 11.83 6.21 -5.05
CA HIS A 183 11.12 7.48 -5.02
C HIS A 183 9.77 7.35 -4.32
N ILE A 184 9.48 8.35 -3.49
CA ILE A 184 8.20 8.49 -2.80
C ILE A 184 7.66 9.87 -3.16
N ALA A 185 6.43 9.93 -3.64
CA ALA A 185 5.82 11.18 -4.07
C ALA A 185 4.33 11.24 -3.68
N THR A 186 3.84 12.47 -3.48
CA THR A 186 2.40 12.71 -3.60
C THR A 186 1.98 12.62 -5.07
N PRO A 187 0.70 12.40 -5.38
CA PRO A 187 0.14 12.53 -6.73
C PRO A 187 0.63 13.76 -7.52
N GLU A 188 0.60 14.95 -6.91
CA GLU A 188 1.11 16.19 -7.52
C GLU A 188 2.62 16.09 -7.87
N LEU A 189 3.44 15.68 -6.90
CA LEU A 189 4.89 15.55 -7.10
C LEU A 189 5.26 14.41 -8.06
N ALA A 190 4.38 13.43 -8.22
CA ALA A 190 4.52 12.35 -9.19
C ALA A 190 4.31 12.88 -10.62
N LEU A 191 3.31 13.75 -10.85
CA LEU A 191 3.07 14.38 -12.14
C LEU A 191 4.22 15.29 -12.60
N LEU A 192 4.80 16.06 -11.66
CA LEU A 192 5.95 16.91 -11.97
C LEU A 192 7.14 16.08 -12.49
N ARG A 193 7.40 14.92 -11.90
CA ARG A 193 8.47 14.00 -12.33
C ARG A 193 8.29 13.48 -13.76
N ILE A 194 7.05 13.25 -14.19
CA ILE A 194 6.78 12.83 -15.57
C ILE A 194 7.21 13.94 -16.54
N SER A 195 6.91 15.18 -16.18
CA SER A 195 7.18 16.35 -17.02
C SER A 195 8.67 16.67 -17.13
N GLU A 196 9.47 16.29 -16.13
CA GLU A 196 10.94 16.42 -16.16
C GLU A 196 11.63 15.32 -16.98
N ALA A 197 10.95 14.20 -17.21
CA ALA A 197 11.48 13.03 -17.94
C ALA A 197 11.15 13.03 -19.44
N THR A 198 10.24 13.89 -19.88
CA THR A 198 9.82 14.08 -21.29
C THR A 198 10.49 15.29 -21.93
#